data_AF-A0A6C0P7I7-F1
#
_entry.id   AF-A0A6C0P7I7-F1
#
_cell.length_a   1.000
_cell.length_b   1.000
_cell.length_c   1.000
_cell.angle_alpha   90.00
_cell.angle_beta   90.00
_cell.angle_gamma   90.00
#
_symmetry.space_group_name_H-M   'P 1'
#
loop_
_entity.id
_entity.type
_entity.pdbx_description
1 polymer ?
#
loop_
_entity_poly.entity_id
_entity_poly.type
_entity_poly.pdbx_seq_one_letter_code
_entity_poly.pdbx_strand_id
1 'polypeptide(L)' 'MEKIIARINELSRKNKSVGLTPEEVAERDELRRIYLDNFKSNFRNQLDTIKWAEDEEGNDGGGGSIKH' A
#
# COMPACT_ATOMS: atom_id res chain seq x y z
N MET A 1 -10.88 -0.80 5.94
CA MET A 1 -9.57 -1.46 6.19
C MET A 1 -9.33 -1.77 7.67
N GLU A 2 -9.62 -0.85 8.60
CA GLU A 2 -9.40 -1.09 10.05
C GLU A 2 -10.06 -2.36 10.59
N LYS A 3 -11.31 -2.64 10.19
CA LYS A 3 -12.02 -3.87 10.57
C LYS A 3 -11.32 -5.15 10.12
N ILE A 4 -10.73 -5.15 8.91
CA ILE A 4 -9.99 -6.29 8.35
C ILE A 4 -8.70 -6.53 9.15
N ILE A 5 -7.96 -5.46 9.45
CA ILE A 5 -6.71 -5.54 10.22
C ILE A 5 -6.98 -6.01 11.65
N ALA A 6 -8.03 -5.48 12.29
CA ALA A 6 -8.45 -5.92 13.62
C ALA A 6 -8.76 -7.42 13.62
N ARG A 7 -9.51 -7.90 12.63
CA ARG A 7 -9.87 -9.32 12.50
C ARG A 7 -8.65 -10.21 12.26
N ILE A 8 -7.73 -9.82 11.37
CA ILE A 8 -6.47 -10.54 11.16
C ILE A 8 -5.67 -10.63 12.47
N ASN A 9 -5.64 -9.57 13.26
CA ASN A 9 -4.93 -9.55 14.55
C ASN A 9 -5.60 -10.44 15.60
N GLU A 10 -6.93 -10.48 15.66
CA GLU A 10 -7.68 -11.41 16.51
C GLU A 10 -7.36 -12.87 16.16
N LEU A 11 -7.44 -13.23 14.88
CA LEU A 11 -7.11 -14.57 14.39
C LEU A 11 -5.64 -14.91 14.66
N SER A 12 -4.73 -13.94 14.51
CA SER A 12 -3.31 -14.13 14.82
C SER A 12 -3.06 -14.40 16.31
N ARG A 13 -3.76 -13.70 17.21
CA ARG A 13 -3.69 -13.94 18.65
C ARG A 13 -4.28 -15.30 19.03
N LYS A 14 -5.42 -15.66 18.44
CA LYS A 14 -6.07 -16.96 18.65
C LYS A 14 -5.18 -18.12 18.19
N ASN A 15 -4.53 -17.98 17.03
CA ASN A 15 -3.58 -18.96 16.52
C ASN A 15 -2.41 -19.23 17.48
N LYS A 16 -1.93 -18.18 18.16
CA LYS A 16 -0.82 -18.28 19.12
C LYS A 16 -1.22 -18.92 20.44
N SER A 17 -2.49 -18.82 20.85
CA SER A 17 -2.95 -19.37 22.13
C SER A 17 -3.51 -20.78 22.01
N VAL A 18 -4.48 -20.97 21.12
CA VAL A 18 -5.28 -22.21 21.02
C VAL A 18 -5.21 -22.85 19.64
N GLY A 19 -4.60 -22.17 18.66
CA GLY A 19 -4.62 -22.57 17.25
C GLY A 19 -5.86 -22.04 16.52
N LEU A 20 -5.85 -22.16 15.20
CA LEU A 20 -6.98 -21.79 14.34
C LEU A 20 -7.67 -23.03 13.81
N THR A 21 -8.99 -22.95 13.68
CA THR A 21 -9.73 -23.97 12.93
C THR A 21 -9.48 -23.80 11.43
N PRO A 22 -9.71 -24.84 10.59
CA PRO A 22 -9.55 -24.74 9.14
C PRO A 22 -10.34 -23.60 8.51
N GLU A 23 -11.55 -23.33 9.02
CA GLU A 23 -12.41 -22.22 8.57
C GLU A 23 -11.78 -20.86 8.88
N GLU A 24 -11.20 -20.72 10.08
CA GLU A 24 -10.54 -19.48 10.50
C GLU A 24 -9.22 -19.24 9.77
N VAL A 25 -8.52 -20.31 9.38
CA VAL A 25 -7.35 -20.22 8.51
C VAL A 25 -7.76 -19.67 7.13
N ALA A 26 -8.83 -20.21 6.55
CA ALA A 26 -9.36 -19.73 5.28
C ALA A 26 -9.81 -18.26 5.38
N GLU A 27 -10.54 -17.89 6.44
CA GLU A 27 -10.95 -16.50 6.69
C GLU A 27 -9.74 -15.57 6.78
N ARG A 28 -8.72 -15.94 7.56
CA ARG A 28 -7.49 -15.15 7.71
C ARG A 28 -6.77 -14.95 6.39
N ASP A 29 -6.70 -15.99 5.56
CA ASP A 29 -5.98 -15.94 4.29
C ASP A 29 -6.72 -15.08 3.25
N GLU A 30 -8.05 -15.15 3.21
CA GLU A 30 -8.89 -14.23 2.41
C GLU A 30 -8.70 -12.77 2.85
N LEU A 31 -8.79 -12.50 4.16
CA LEU A 31 -8.60 -11.16 4.72
C LEU A 31 -7.20 -10.61 4.41
N ARG A 32 -6.16 -11.46 4.47
CA ARG A 32 -4.79 -11.08 4.10
C ARG A 32 -4.67 -10.71 2.63
N ARG A 33 -5.34 -11.45 1.74
CA ARG A 33 -5.34 -11.15 0.30
C ARG A 33 -5.97 -9.79 0.03
N ILE A 34 -7.14 -9.53 0.62
CA ILE A 34 -7.81 -8.23 0.52
C ILE A 34 -6.92 -7.10 1.06
N TYR A 35 -6.25 -7.31 2.19
CA TYR A 35 -5.34 -6.32 2.76
C TYR A 35 -4.17 -6.01 1.81
N LEU A 36 -3.52 -7.04 1.27
CA LEU A 36 -2.38 -6.89 0.37
C LEU A 36 -2.75 -6.24 -0.95
N ASP A 37 -3.91 -6.54 -1.51
CA ASP A 37 -4.34 -5.92 -2.78
C ASP A 37 -4.62 -4.42 -2.60
N ASN A 38 -5.28 -4.04 -1.50
CA ASN A 38 -5.47 -2.64 -1.13
C ASN A 38 -4.12 -1.94 -0.86
N PHE A 39 -3.21 -2.60 -0.14
CA PHE A 39 -1.89 -2.06 0.16
C PHE A 39 -1.06 -1.87 -1.12
N LYS A 40 -1.05 -2.86 -2.03
CA LYS A 40 -0.34 -2.77 -3.31
C LYS A 40 -0.88 -1.64 -4.19
N SER A 41 -2.20 -1.47 -4.25
CA SER A 41 -2.83 -0.38 -5.00
C SER A 41 -2.40 0.97 -4.43
N ASN A 42 -2.50 1.14 -3.11
CA ASN A 42 -2.08 2.38 -2.44
C ASN A 42 -0.57 2.64 -2.60
N PHE A 43 0.27 1.61 -2.50
CA PHE A 43 1.71 1.72 -2.66
C PHE A 43 2.14 2.08 -4.09
N ARG A 44 1.47 1.52 -5.12
CA ARG A 44 1.69 1.93 -6.51
C ARG A 44 1.36 3.41 -6.73
N ASN A 45 0.21 3.86 -6.21
CA ASN A 45 -0.15 5.28 -6.30
C ASN A 45 0.91 6.17 -5.64
N GLN A 46 1.49 5.76 -4.51
CA GLN A 46 2.59 6.50 -3.87
C GLN A 46 3.86 6.52 -4.72
N LEU A 47 4.24 5.39 -5.35
CA LEU A 47 5.41 5.34 -6.24
C LEU A 47 5.22 6.18 -7.50
N ASP A 48 4.02 6.19 -8.06
CA ASP A 48 3.70 7.02 -9.23
C ASP A 48 3.80 8.51 -8.84
N THR A 49 3.28 8.92 -7.67
CA THR A 49 3.48 10.29 -7.14
C THR A 49 4.96 10.67 -6.98
N ILE A 50 5.81 9.75 -6.52
CA ILE A 50 7.26 10.00 -6.39
C ILE A 50 7.91 10.15 -7.77
N LYS A 51 7.53 9.33 -8.75
CA LYS A 51 8.02 9.46 -10.13
C LYS A 51 7.73 10.83 -10.75
N TRP A 52 6.55 11.40 -10.49
CA TRP A 52 6.23 12.74 -10.99
C TRP A 52 6.97 13.86 -10.25
N ALA A 53 7.36 13.65 -8.99
CA ALA A 53 8.09 14.66 -8.22
C ALA A 53 9.56 14.83 -8.68
N GLU A 54 10.16 13.81 -9.30
CA GLU A 54 11.53 13.89 -9.85
C GLU A 54 11.57 14.49 -11.27
N ASP A 55 10.46 14.50 -12.00
CA ASP A 55 10.37 15.08 -13.36
C ASP A 55 10.03 16.59 -13.36
N GLU A 56 9.65 17.18 -12.21
CA GLU A 56 9.45 18.64 -12.08
C GLU A 56 10.72 19.41 -11.66
N GLU A 57 11.82 18.73 -11.31
CA GLU A 57 13.09 19.38 -10.96
C GLU A 57 14.10 19.32 -12.13
N GLY A 58 13.69 19.77 -13.32
CA GLY A 58 14.60 19.67 -14.47
C GLY A 58 14.16 20.28 -15.79
N ASN A 59 13.67 21.53 -15.85
CA ASN A 59 13.92 22.44 -16.99
C ASN A 59 13.38 23.87 -16.78
N ASP A 60 14.16 24.77 -16.19
CA ASP A 60 14.28 26.14 -16.73
C ASP A 60 15.66 26.72 -16.37
N GLY A 61 16.67 26.21 -17.09
CA GLY A 61 18.00 26.79 -17.10
C GLY A 61 17.99 28.07 -17.96
N GLY A 62 18.40 29.18 -17.36
CA GLY A 62 18.46 30.48 -18.03
C GLY A 62 19.38 30.51 -19.27
N GLY A 63 18.92 31.22 -20.29
CA GLY A 63 19.71 31.57 -21.47
C GLY A 63 18.98 32.62 -22.30
N GLY A 64 19.43 33.88 -22.22
CA GLY A 64 18.71 35.04 -22.75
C GLY A 64 18.65 35.18 -24.27
N SER A 65 17.78 36.09 -24.73
CA SER A 65 17.95 36.93 -25.93
C SER A 65 16.86 38.00 -26.00
N ILE A 66 17.27 39.26 -25.78
CA ILE A 66 16.62 40.49 -26.29
C ILE A 66 16.72 40.46 -27.82
N LYS A 67 15.60 40.64 -28.60
CA LYS A 67 15.32 41.37 -29.90
C LYS A 67 13.84 41.10 -30.27
N HIS A 68 12.94 41.98 -30.75
CA HIS A 68 12.93 43.32 -31.34
C HIS A 68 11.78 44.14 -30.75
#